data_AF-A0A924S959-F1
#
_entry.id   AF-A0A924S959-F1
#
_cell.length_a   1.000
_cell.length_b   1.000
_cell.length_c   1.000
_cell.angle_alpha   90.00
_cell.angle_beta   90.00
_cell.angle_gamma   90.00
#
_symmetry.space_group_name_H-M   'P 1'
#
loop_
_entity.id
_entity.type
_entity.pdbx_description
1 polymer ?
#
loop_
_entity_poly.entity_id
_entity_poly.type
_entity_poly.pdbx_seq_one_letter_code
_entity_poly.pdbx_strand_id
1 'polypeptide(L)'
;MGERFKGFKRWIFVGSVLFLAVFLSAAFYWRYDILRTTLDPKVPFQTYEPPPAPDYAKPAAWVLRSQAATAGPADVFFVHPTTYDGGRDWNAPYDQPKAARYLNRVMLPNYAAPFARVGRIFAPHYRQASLYTFLTLRDDARDARRFAYD
;
A
#
# COMPACT_ATOMS: atom_id res chain seq x y z
N MET A 1 15.73 58.11 -2.22
CA MET A 1 16.32 56.75 -2.10
C MET A 1 15.30 55.59 -2.04
N GLY A 2 13.99 55.82 -1.86
CA GLY A 2 13.00 54.72 -1.64
C GLY A 2 12.48 53.98 -2.88
N GLU A 3 12.63 54.51 -4.10
CA GLU A 3 12.08 53.92 -5.33
C GLU A 3 12.86 52.67 -5.82
N ARG A 4 14.20 52.70 -5.74
CA ARG A 4 15.08 51.59 -6.16
C ARG A 4 14.84 50.29 -5.38
N PHE A 5 14.52 50.40 -4.09
CA PHE A 5 14.22 49.25 -3.23
C PHE A 5 12.88 48.60 -3.54
N LYS A 6 11.88 49.35 -4.03
CA LYS A 6 10.59 48.78 -4.47
C LYS A 6 10.74 47.94 -5.74
N GLY A 7 11.57 48.37 -6.68
CA GLY A 7 11.90 47.59 -7.88
C GLY A 7 12.61 46.27 -7.56
N PHE A 8 13.62 46.31 -6.68
CA PHE A 8 14.35 45.11 -6.27
C PHE A 8 13.45 44.07 -5.56
N LYS A 9 12.58 44.50 -4.64
CA LYS A 9 11.62 43.62 -3.98
C LYS A 9 10.61 42.98 -4.94
N ARG A 10 10.20 43.70 -5.99
CA ARG A 10 9.32 43.15 -7.06
C ARG A 10 10.02 42.05 -7.86
N TRP A 11 11.29 42.22 -8.21
CA TRP A 11 12.06 41.19 -8.92
C TRP A 11 12.31 39.95 -8.06
N ILE A 12 12.59 40.12 -6.76
CA ILE A 12 12.66 38.99 -5.82
C ILE A 12 11.31 38.26 -5.79
N PHE A 13 10.20 38.98 -5.64
CA PHE A 13 8.88 38.37 -5.60
C PHE A 13 8.56 37.60 -6.90
N VAL A 14 8.77 38.21 -8.06
CA VAL A 14 8.56 37.55 -9.36
C VAL A 14 9.46 36.32 -9.50
N GLY A 15 10.73 36.43 -9.10
CA GLY A 15 11.67 35.30 -9.09
C GLY A 15 11.23 34.17 -8.16
N SER A 16 10.77 34.49 -6.95
CA SER A 16 10.25 33.48 -6.01
C SER A 16 8.98 32.80 -6.52
N VAL A 17 8.06 33.56 -7.12
CA VAL A 17 6.85 33.00 -7.73
C VAL A 17 7.19 32.09 -8.91
N LEU A 18 8.10 32.51 -9.78
CA LEU A 18 8.53 31.71 -10.92
C LEU A 18 9.27 30.44 -10.46
N PHE A 19 10.14 30.54 -9.47
CA PHE A 19 10.80 29.38 -8.87
C PHE A 19 9.79 28.42 -8.26
N LEU A 20 8.83 28.91 -7.47
CA LEU A 20 7.79 28.08 -6.89
C LEU A 20 6.94 27.40 -7.97
N ALA A 21 6.57 28.12 -9.03
CA ALA A 21 5.83 27.56 -10.14
C ALA A 21 6.61 26.43 -10.82
N VAL A 22 7.89 26.65 -11.15
CA VAL A 22 8.77 25.61 -11.73
C VAL A 22 8.92 24.42 -10.78
N PHE A 23 9.12 24.65 -9.49
CA PHE A 23 9.25 23.61 -8.49
C PHE A 23 7.97 22.75 -8.38
N LEU A 24 6.80 23.39 -8.33
CA LEU A 24 5.51 22.68 -8.28
C LEU A 24 5.24 21.91 -9.58
N SER A 25 5.55 22.49 -10.74
CA SER A 25 5.43 21.80 -12.04
C SER A 25 6.35 20.57 -12.11
N ALA A 26 7.60 20.71 -11.67
CA ALA A 26 8.55 19.62 -11.57
C ALA A 26 8.05 18.50 -10.63
N ALA A 27 7.61 18.86 -9.42
CA ALA A 27 7.05 17.90 -8.47
C ALA A 27 5.80 17.19 -9.03
N PHE A 28 4.94 17.91 -9.75
CA PHE A 28 3.75 17.34 -10.38
C PHE A 28 4.10 16.39 -11.53
N TYR A 29 5.13 16.72 -12.33
CA TYR A 29 5.61 15.90 -13.43
C TYR A 29 6.26 14.61 -12.93
N TRP A 30 7.16 14.69 -11.94
CA TRP A 30 7.88 13.55 -11.37
C TRP A 30 7.15 12.81 -10.23
N ARG A 31 5.89 13.15 -9.95
CA ARG A 31 5.15 12.59 -8.81
C ARG A 31 5.16 11.06 -8.75
N TYR A 32 5.08 10.40 -9.92
CA TYR A 32 5.05 8.94 -10.00
C TYR A 32 6.41 8.32 -9.68
N ASP A 33 7.50 8.92 -10.15
CA ASP A 33 8.86 8.47 -9.85
C ASP A 33 9.20 8.68 -8.38
N ILE A 34 8.78 9.81 -7.80
CA ILE A 34 8.92 10.09 -6.37
C ILE A 34 8.19 9.03 -5.54
N LEU A 35 6.92 8.75 -5.89
CA LEU A 35 6.13 7.73 -5.20
C LEU A 35 6.78 6.35 -5.32
N ARG A 36 7.09 5.92 -6.55
CA ARG A 36 7.70 4.61 -6.82
C ARG A 36 9.04 4.45 -6.09
N THR A 37 9.85 5.50 -6.04
CA THR A 37 11.14 5.49 -5.34
C THR A 37 10.98 5.36 -3.83
N THR A 38 9.94 5.99 -3.27
CA THR A 38 9.63 5.93 -1.84
C THR A 38 9.13 4.54 -1.41
N LEU A 39 8.48 3.81 -2.32
CA LEU A 39 7.94 2.47 -2.05
C LEU A 39 8.92 1.34 -2.34
N ASP A 40 10.07 1.63 -2.97
CA ASP A 40 11.09 0.65 -3.35
C ASP A 40 11.90 0.19 -2.11
N PRO A 41 11.94 -1.13 -1.81
CA PRO A 41 12.71 -1.69 -0.69
C PRO A 41 14.23 -1.47 -0.77
N LYS A 42 14.78 -1.08 -1.93
CA LYS A 42 16.22 -0.83 -2.17
C LYS A 42 17.14 -2.03 -1.95
N VAL A 43 16.61 -3.21 -1.69
CA VAL A 43 17.36 -4.47 -1.56
C VAL A 43 16.94 -5.45 -2.65
N PRO A 44 17.85 -6.26 -3.22
CA PRO A 44 17.48 -7.38 -4.09
C PRO A 44 16.63 -8.40 -3.34
N PHE A 45 15.67 -9.05 -4.02
CA PHE A 45 14.79 -10.01 -3.37
C PHE A 45 15.53 -11.28 -2.90
N GLN A 46 16.59 -11.66 -3.62
CA GLN A 46 17.36 -12.89 -3.37
C GLN A 46 18.17 -12.82 -2.06
N THR A 47 18.49 -11.61 -1.60
CA THR A 47 19.20 -11.36 -0.33
C THR A 47 18.26 -10.85 0.76
N TYR A 48 16.98 -10.64 0.44
CA TYR A 48 15.96 -10.21 1.39
C TYR A 48 15.51 -11.41 2.22
N GLU A 49 15.28 -11.18 3.52
CA GLU A 49 14.73 -12.19 4.42
C GLU A 49 13.22 -11.96 4.55
N PRO A 50 12.39 -12.77 3.85
CA PRO A 50 10.96 -12.52 3.84
C PRO A 50 10.27 -13.07 5.10
N PRO A 51 9.12 -12.51 5.49
CA PRO A 51 8.40 -12.96 6.68
C PRO A 51 7.89 -14.40 6.53
N PRO A 52 7.71 -15.13 7.65
CA PRO A 52 7.19 -16.49 7.64
C PRO A 52 5.72 -16.55 7.26
N ALA A 53 5.24 -17.74 6.87
CA ALA A 53 3.84 -17.98 6.56
C ALA A 53 2.99 -17.90 7.84
N PRO A 54 1.76 -17.36 7.76
CA PRO A 54 0.81 -17.50 8.85
C PRO A 54 0.42 -18.98 9.07
N ASP A 55 0.27 -19.34 10.34
CA ASP A 55 -0.27 -20.63 10.75
C ASP A 55 -1.80 -20.57 10.74
N TYR A 56 -2.40 -21.04 9.64
CA TYR A 56 -3.85 -20.99 9.43
C TYR A 56 -4.68 -21.84 10.40
N ALA A 57 -4.08 -22.72 11.20
CA ALA A 57 -4.78 -23.38 12.29
C ALA A 57 -5.15 -22.39 13.42
N LYS A 58 -4.37 -21.33 13.59
CA LYS A 58 -4.57 -20.32 14.64
C LYS A 58 -5.60 -19.27 14.24
N PRO A 59 -6.49 -18.84 15.16
CA PRO A 59 -7.44 -17.76 14.89
C PRO A 59 -6.79 -16.45 14.44
N ALA A 60 -5.58 -16.14 14.95
CA ALA A 60 -4.85 -14.92 14.62
C ALA A 60 -4.39 -14.84 13.15
N ALA A 61 -4.35 -15.96 12.42
CA ALA A 61 -4.06 -15.98 10.99
C ALA A 61 -5.28 -15.60 10.13
N TRP A 62 -6.39 -15.21 10.75
CA TRP A 62 -7.63 -14.86 10.06
C TRP A 62 -8.11 -13.49 10.51
N VAL A 63 -8.36 -12.63 9.52
CA VAL A 63 -9.00 -11.33 9.73
C VAL A 63 -10.47 -11.56 10.09
N LEU A 64 -11.10 -12.49 9.37
CA LEU A 64 -12.45 -12.98 9.62
C LEU A 64 -12.43 -14.51 9.58
N ARG A 65 -12.68 -15.14 10.73
CA ARG A 65 -12.92 -16.58 10.88
C ARG A 65 -14.28 -16.73 11.53
N SER A 66 -15.34 -16.77 10.72
CA SER A 66 -16.73 -16.71 11.16
C SER A 66 -17.04 -17.51 12.45
N GLN A 67 -17.85 -16.93 13.35
CA GLN A 67 -18.55 -17.68 14.41
C GLN A 67 -20.10 -17.62 14.36
N ALA A 68 -20.78 -16.74 13.59
CA ALA A 68 -22.25 -16.74 13.31
C ALA A 68 -22.66 -15.47 12.53
N ALA A 69 -23.80 -15.32 11.82
CA ALA A 69 -24.89 -16.19 11.33
C ALA A 69 -25.52 -15.44 10.14
N THR A 70 -25.77 -16.04 8.97
CA THR A 70 -26.76 -17.07 8.67
C THR A 70 -26.17 -18.15 7.76
N ALA A 71 -26.71 -19.37 7.83
CA ALA A 71 -26.51 -20.37 6.79
C ALA A 71 -27.25 -19.88 5.54
N GLY A 72 -26.59 -19.01 4.78
CA GLY A 72 -27.03 -18.66 3.45
C GLY A 72 -26.58 -19.71 2.44
N PRO A 73 -26.93 -19.55 1.16
CA PRO A 73 -26.70 -20.57 0.14
C PRO A 73 -25.23 -20.87 -0.16
N ALA A 74 -24.28 -20.03 0.28
CA ALA A 74 -22.85 -20.26 0.07
C ALA A 74 -21.98 -19.56 1.12
N ASP A 75 -20.85 -20.18 1.45
CA ASP A 75 -19.77 -19.52 2.18
C ASP A 75 -18.89 -18.71 1.22
N VAL A 76 -18.35 -17.60 1.71
CA VAL A 76 -17.52 -16.67 0.93
C VAL A 76 -16.11 -16.64 1.47
N PHE A 77 -15.16 -17.01 0.63
CA PHE A 77 -13.74 -16.84 0.89
C PHE A 77 -13.24 -15.55 0.24
N PHE A 78 -12.96 -14.54 1.05
CA PHE A 78 -12.56 -13.22 0.59
C PHE A 78 -11.05 -13.05 0.60
N VAL A 79 -10.45 -13.02 -0.59
CA VAL A 79 -9.04 -12.64 -0.79
C VAL A 79 -8.99 -11.12 -0.91
N HIS A 80 -8.58 -10.44 0.16
CA HIS A 80 -8.45 -8.98 0.15
C HIS A 80 -7.34 -8.52 -0.83
N PRO A 81 -7.29 -7.26 -1.28
CA PRO A 81 -6.14 -6.75 -2.04
C PRO A 81 -4.95 -6.45 -1.12
N THR A 82 -3.78 -6.10 -1.69
CA THR A 82 -2.67 -5.57 -0.88
C THR A 82 -3.06 -4.23 -0.27
N THR A 83 -2.84 -4.10 1.04
CA THR A 83 -2.94 -2.88 1.84
C THR A 83 -1.57 -2.44 2.37
N TYR A 84 -0.51 -3.06 1.87
CA TYR A 84 0.87 -2.72 2.19
C TYR A 84 1.54 -1.97 1.04
N ASP A 85 1.99 -0.74 1.30
CA ASP A 85 2.58 0.10 0.26
C ASP A 85 3.98 -0.39 -0.18
N GLY A 86 4.77 -0.91 0.77
CA GLY A 86 6.21 -1.20 0.59
C GLY A 86 7.09 -0.21 1.34
N GLY A 87 8.23 0.13 0.73
CA GLY A 87 9.22 1.08 1.22
C GLY A 87 10.37 0.41 1.95
N ARG A 88 10.07 -0.34 3.02
CA ARG A 88 11.11 -1.07 3.75
C ARG A 88 11.30 -2.50 3.25
N ASP A 89 10.20 -3.20 3.01
CA ASP A 89 10.19 -4.63 2.79
C ASP A 89 9.46 -4.96 1.48
N TRP A 90 9.88 -6.03 0.80
CA TRP A 90 9.17 -6.52 -0.40
C TRP A 90 7.80 -7.09 -0.07
N ASN A 91 7.71 -7.78 1.07
CA ASN A 91 6.50 -8.44 1.56
C ASN A 91 6.22 -8.02 3.00
N ALA A 92 4.98 -7.65 3.29
CA ALA A 92 4.54 -7.44 4.67
C ALA A 92 4.30 -8.78 5.38
N PRO A 93 4.65 -8.88 6.68
CA PRO A 93 4.17 -9.97 7.51
C PRO A 93 2.65 -9.93 7.59
N TYR A 94 2.03 -11.09 7.85
CA TYR A 94 0.57 -11.24 7.79
C TYR A 94 -0.17 -10.36 8.81
N ASP A 95 0.50 -10.00 9.90
CA ASP A 95 0.01 -9.20 11.03
C ASP A 95 0.49 -7.74 11.01
N GLN A 96 0.99 -7.24 9.87
CA GLN A 96 1.54 -5.89 9.77
C GLN A 96 0.50 -4.80 10.16
N PRO A 97 0.71 -4.01 11.24
CA PRO A 97 -0.35 -3.20 11.85
C PRO A 97 -0.97 -2.11 10.95
N LYS A 98 -0.15 -1.40 10.17
CA LYS A 98 -0.62 -0.37 9.22
C LYS A 98 -1.48 -1.00 8.12
N ALA A 99 -1.04 -2.12 7.56
CA ALA A 99 -1.77 -2.84 6.52
C ALA A 99 -3.10 -3.40 7.07
N ALA A 100 -3.07 -3.97 8.28
CA ALA A 100 -4.26 -4.47 8.98
C ALA A 100 -5.28 -3.35 9.27
N ARG A 101 -4.82 -2.16 9.69
CA ARG A 101 -5.72 -1.01 9.91
C ARG A 101 -6.46 -0.60 8.63
N TYR A 102 -5.76 -0.51 7.50
CA TYR A 102 -6.38 -0.13 6.23
C TYR A 102 -7.33 -1.22 5.71
N LEU A 103 -6.93 -2.49 5.85
CA LEU A 103 -7.78 -3.65 5.56
C LEU A 103 -9.08 -3.59 6.35
N ASN A 104 -9.01 -3.41 7.67
CA ASN A 104 -10.18 -3.40 8.55
C ASN A 104 -11.08 -2.17 8.35
N ARG A 105 -10.49 -0.98 8.13
CA ARG A 105 -11.26 0.27 8.06
C ARG A 105 -11.85 0.53 6.67
N VAL A 106 -11.22 0.01 5.61
CA VAL A 106 -11.58 0.36 4.23
C VAL A 106 -11.90 -0.87 3.40
N MET A 107 -11.05 -1.89 3.40
CA MET A 107 -11.25 -3.02 2.48
C MET A 107 -12.40 -3.91 2.90
N LEU A 108 -12.47 -4.36 4.15
CA LEU A 108 -13.54 -5.26 4.58
C LEU A 108 -14.93 -4.62 4.49
N PRO A 109 -15.18 -3.39 4.98
CA PRO A 109 -16.53 -2.82 4.95
C PRO A 109 -17.03 -2.56 3.53
N ASN A 110 -16.15 -2.20 2.61
CA ASN A 110 -16.55 -1.86 1.24
C ASN A 110 -16.60 -3.07 0.30
N TYR A 111 -15.74 -4.08 0.53
CA TYR A 111 -15.56 -5.18 -0.44
C TYR A 111 -15.91 -6.56 0.12
N ALA A 112 -15.85 -6.78 1.43
CA ALA A 112 -16.25 -8.05 2.04
C ALA A 112 -17.68 -8.00 2.59
N ALA A 113 -18.05 -6.92 3.30
CA ALA A 113 -19.34 -6.81 3.97
C ALA A 113 -20.57 -6.96 3.06
N PRO A 114 -20.58 -6.54 1.77
CA PRO A 114 -21.71 -6.80 0.88
C PRO A 114 -22.09 -8.27 0.73
N PHE A 115 -21.15 -9.19 1.00
CA PHE A 115 -21.35 -10.63 0.93
C PHE A 115 -21.95 -11.23 2.21
N ALA A 116 -22.10 -10.45 3.28
CA ALA A 116 -22.62 -10.95 4.56
C ALA A 116 -24.06 -11.48 4.47
N ARG A 117 -24.81 -11.07 3.42
CA ARG A 117 -26.15 -11.57 3.11
C ARG A 117 -26.18 -12.96 2.46
N VAL A 118 -25.05 -13.44 1.93
CA VAL A 118 -24.94 -14.70 1.16
C VAL A 118 -24.56 -15.87 2.07
N GLY A 119 -23.81 -15.62 3.14
CA GLY A 119 -23.40 -16.63 4.11
C GLY A 119 -22.18 -16.20 4.91
N ARG A 120 -21.44 -17.17 5.46
CA ARG A 120 -20.27 -16.90 6.30
C ARG A 120 -19.13 -16.35 5.45
N ILE A 121 -18.45 -15.32 5.93
CA ILE A 121 -17.25 -14.76 5.30
C ILE A 121 -16.01 -15.25 6.03
N PHE A 122 -15.06 -15.77 5.26
CA PHE A 122 -13.72 -16.14 5.69
C PHE A 122 -12.71 -15.25 4.98
N ALA A 123 -11.90 -14.52 5.73
CA ALA A 123 -10.84 -13.68 5.19
C ALA A 123 -9.53 -14.00 5.93
N PRO A 124 -8.57 -14.70 5.30
CA PRO A 124 -7.29 -15.00 5.92
C PRO A 124 -6.42 -13.73 5.99
N HIS A 125 -5.55 -13.68 7.00
CA HIS A 125 -4.33 -12.88 6.90
C HIS A 125 -3.32 -13.68 6.08
N TYR A 126 -2.66 -13.06 5.13
CA TYR A 126 -1.58 -13.67 4.35
C TYR A 126 -0.45 -12.64 4.15
N ARG A 127 0.75 -13.12 3.79
CA ARG A 127 1.87 -12.20 3.49
C ARG A 127 1.51 -11.40 2.27
N GLN A 128 1.63 -10.09 2.33
CA GLN A 128 1.25 -9.25 1.21
C GLN A 128 2.48 -8.80 0.45
N ALA A 129 2.55 -9.08 -0.85
CA ALA A 129 3.47 -8.35 -1.70
C ALA A 129 3.13 -6.85 -1.64
N SER A 130 4.15 -6.02 -1.48
CA SER A 130 3.97 -4.57 -1.45
C SER A 130 3.37 -4.02 -2.75
N LEU A 131 2.66 -2.90 -2.65
CA LEU A 131 2.15 -2.16 -3.80
C LEU A 131 3.26 -1.86 -4.81
N TYR A 132 4.48 -1.54 -4.33
CA TYR A 132 5.65 -1.33 -5.17
C TYR A 132 5.87 -2.44 -6.21
N THR A 133 5.61 -3.70 -5.84
CA THR A 133 5.81 -4.82 -6.77
C THR A 133 4.97 -4.67 -8.04
N PHE A 134 3.77 -4.07 -7.94
CA PHE A 134 2.88 -3.83 -9.08
C PHE A 134 3.25 -2.57 -9.89
N LEU A 135 4.15 -1.73 -9.36
CA LEU A 135 4.63 -0.50 -10.00
C LEU A 135 5.95 -0.68 -10.74
N THR A 136 6.46 -1.92 -10.83
CA THR A 136 7.76 -2.22 -11.43
C THR A 136 7.74 -3.55 -12.17
N LEU A 137 8.58 -3.67 -13.20
CA LEU A 137 8.73 -4.87 -14.02
C LEU A 137 9.93 -5.73 -13.62
N ARG A 138 10.65 -5.37 -12.55
CA ARG A 138 11.81 -6.12 -12.01
C ARG A 138 11.39 -7.55 -11.67
N ASP A 139 12.28 -8.52 -11.92
CA ASP A 139 12.02 -9.91 -11.55
C ASP A 139 11.87 -10.07 -10.03
N ASP A 140 12.62 -9.30 -9.23
CA ASP A 140 12.43 -9.19 -7.77
C ASP A 140 10.96 -8.96 -7.36
N ALA A 141 10.24 -8.14 -8.13
CA ALA A 141 8.83 -7.85 -7.85
C ALA A 141 7.92 -9.01 -8.23
N ARG A 142 8.28 -9.77 -9.26
CA ARG A 142 7.55 -11.00 -9.63
C ARG A 142 7.76 -12.06 -8.56
N ASP A 143 8.97 -12.21 -8.06
CA ASP A 143 9.31 -13.18 -7.01
C ASP A 143 8.63 -12.82 -5.69
N ALA A 144 8.64 -11.54 -5.29
CA ALA A 144 7.90 -11.06 -4.13
C ALA A 144 6.38 -11.33 -4.22
N ARG A 145 5.77 -11.23 -5.42
CA ARG A 145 4.36 -11.56 -5.62
C ARG A 145 4.07 -13.05 -5.53
N ARG A 146 4.98 -13.91 -5.99
CA ARG A 146 4.84 -15.37 -5.85
C ARG A 146 4.96 -15.78 -4.38
N PHE A 147 6.00 -15.29 -3.71
CA PHE A 147 6.28 -15.58 -2.30
C PHE A 147 5.14 -15.18 -1.35
N ALA A 148 4.33 -14.18 -1.72
CA ALA A 148 3.14 -13.80 -0.95
C ALA A 148 2.20 -14.98 -0.65
N TYR A 149 2.18 -16.00 -1.51
CA TYR A 149 1.25 -17.13 -1.43
C TYR A 149 1.89 -18.51 -1.26
N ASP A 150 3.22 -18.61 -1.37
CA ASP A 150 3.98 -19.87 -1.23
C ASP A 150 3.88 -20.50 0.18
#